data_AF-A0A9P5V7F6-F1
#
_entry.id   AF-A0A9P5V7F6-F1
#
_cell.length_a   1.000
_cell.length_b   1.000
_cell.length_c   1.000
_cell.angle_alpha   90.00
_cell.angle_beta   90.00
_cell.angle_gamma   90.00
#
_symmetry.space_group_name_H-M   'P 1'
#
loop_
_entity.id
_entity.type
_entity.pdbx_description
1 polymer ?
#
loop_
_entity_poly.entity_id
_entity_poly.type
_entity_poly.pdbx_seq_one_letter_code
_entity_poly.pdbx_strand_id
1 'polypeptide(L)'
;MSALIPFLRLRNTLLLPTTIFTLAATTTITTRAYSKGLRPRGPGPIPLESAKDQAEFEQLVKNAASAPATSHPDAKTPVPDEFQGDTNPTTGEVGGPKREPVRFGDWSFKGRVTDF
;
A
#
# COMPACT_ATOMS: atom_id res chain seq x y z
N MET A 1 -68.59 -40.01 -63.59
CA MET A 1 -69.09 -38.80 -62.91
C MET A 1 -67.94 -38.19 -62.15
N SER A 2 -67.48 -37.06 -62.67
CA SER A 2 -66.32 -36.29 -62.22
C SER A 2 -66.66 -35.54 -60.93
N ALA A 3 -65.79 -35.59 -59.92
CA ALA A 3 -65.88 -34.73 -58.75
C ALA A 3 -64.54 -33.99 -58.59
N LEU A 4 -64.55 -32.73 -59.05
CA LEU A 4 -63.53 -31.72 -58.81
C LEU A 4 -63.64 -31.22 -57.37
N ILE A 5 -62.55 -31.30 -56.62
CA ILE A 5 -62.35 -30.58 -55.35
C ILE A 5 -61.19 -29.59 -55.59
N PRO A 6 -61.39 -28.27 -55.48
CA PRO A 6 -60.30 -27.31 -55.45
C PRO A 6 -59.98 -26.87 -54.01
N PHE A 7 -58.95 -26.03 -53.87
CA PHE A 7 -58.40 -25.43 -52.64
C PHE A 7 -57.42 -26.35 -51.89
N LEU A 8 -56.25 -25.93 -51.44
CA LEU A 8 -55.69 -24.60 -51.23
C LEU A 8 -54.15 -24.72 -51.24
N ARG A 9 -53.51 -23.72 -51.84
CA ARG A 9 -52.07 -23.50 -51.90
C ARG A 9 -51.48 -23.36 -50.49
N LEU A 10 -50.48 -24.15 -50.13
CA LEU A 10 -49.53 -23.78 -49.07
C LEU A 10 -48.10 -23.95 -49.59
N ARG A 11 -47.45 -22.82 -49.87
CA ARG A 11 -46.01 -22.74 -50.09
C ARG A 11 -45.33 -22.94 -48.74
N ASN A 12 -44.79 -24.13 -48.50
CA ASN A 12 -44.01 -24.39 -47.30
C ASN A 12 -42.55 -23.97 -47.54
N THR A 13 -42.28 -22.66 -47.45
CA THR A 13 -40.92 -22.13 -47.32
C THR A 13 -40.52 -22.26 -45.86
N LEU A 14 -39.89 -23.38 -45.49
CA LEU A 14 -39.19 -23.51 -44.21
C LEU A 14 -37.90 -22.69 -44.28
N LEU A 15 -38.05 -21.38 -44.07
CA LEU A 15 -36.97 -20.48 -43.69
C LEU A 15 -36.63 -20.78 -42.22
N LEU A 16 -35.56 -21.52 -41.98
CA LEU A 16 -34.99 -21.68 -40.65
C LEU A 16 -34.30 -20.35 -40.26
N PRO A 17 -34.70 -19.67 -39.17
CA PRO A 17 -33.96 -18.51 -38.70
C PRO A 17 -32.66 -18.96 -38.03
N THR A 18 -31.54 -18.53 -38.58
CA THR A 18 -30.22 -18.60 -37.94
C THR A 18 -30.21 -17.70 -36.72
N THR A 19 -30.28 -18.27 -35.52
CA THR A 19 -30.04 -17.54 -34.27
C THR A 19 -28.82 -18.13 -33.57
N ILE A 20 -27.64 -17.60 -33.89
CA ILE A 20 -26.46 -17.78 -33.05
C ILE A 20 -26.63 -16.80 -31.88
N PHE A 21 -27.00 -17.32 -30.72
CA PHE A 21 -27.07 -16.56 -29.48
C PHE A 21 -25.65 -16.50 -28.89
N THR A 22 -24.81 -15.61 -29.41
CA THR A 22 -23.51 -15.30 -28.81
C THR A 22 -23.73 -14.37 -27.63
N LEU A 23 -23.72 -14.92 -26.42
CA LEU A 23 -23.63 -14.14 -25.19
C LEU A 23 -22.18 -13.65 -25.06
N ALA A 24 -21.87 -12.47 -25.59
CA ALA A 24 -20.62 -11.80 -25.28
C ALA A 24 -20.69 -11.28 -23.84
N ALA A 25 -20.23 -12.08 -22.88
CA ALA A 25 -19.99 -11.62 -21.52
C ALA A 25 -18.77 -10.70 -21.54
N THR A 26 -18.99 -9.40 -21.68
CA THR A 26 -17.96 -8.38 -21.51
C THR A 26 -17.67 -8.22 -20.02
N THR A 27 -16.81 -9.06 -19.46
CA THR A 27 -16.22 -8.83 -18.13
C THR A 27 -15.17 -7.74 -18.26
N THR A 28 -15.51 -6.51 -17.87
CA THR A 28 -14.54 -5.42 -17.72
C THR A 28 -13.64 -5.77 -16.52
N ILE A 29 -12.47 -6.35 -16.80
CA ILE A 29 -11.44 -6.62 -15.79
C ILE A 29 -10.78 -5.28 -15.47
N THR A 30 -11.19 -4.65 -14.36
CA THR A 30 -10.51 -3.46 -13.84
C THR A 30 -9.16 -3.87 -13.26
N THR A 31 -8.10 -3.87 -14.08
CA THR A 31 -6.73 -4.10 -13.60
C THR A 31 -6.28 -2.88 -12.78
N ARG A 32 -6.35 -2.96 -11.47
CA ARG A 32 -5.73 -1.97 -10.57
C ARG A 32 -4.22 -2.16 -10.63
N ALA A 33 -3.55 -1.35 -11.46
CA ALA A 33 -2.10 -1.39 -11.58
C ALA A 33 -1.44 -0.88 -10.28
N TYR A 34 -0.88 -1.80 -9.48
CA TYR A 34 0.00 -1.46 -8.36
C TYR A 34 1.42 -1.31 -8.92
N SER A 35 1.93 -0.08 -8.93
CA SER A 35 3.25 0.27 -9.48
C SER A 35 4.38 -0.50 -8.78
N LYS A 36 5.27 -1.07 -9.60
CA LYS A 36 6.40 -1.92 -9.23
C LYS A 36 7.49 -1.18 -8.46
N GLY A 37 7.84 -1.68 -7.27
CA GLY A 37 9.21 -1.66 -6.76
C GLY A 37 9.89 -3.01 -7.05
N LEU A 38 11.20 -3.02 -7.28
CA LEU A 38 11.99 -4.19 -7.73
C LEU A 38 12.15 -5.35 -6.71
N ARG A 39 11.28 -5.44 -5.70
CA ARG A 39 11.29 -6.54 -4.73
C ARG A 39 9.90 -7.15 -4.68
N PRO A 40 9.73 -8.49 -4.78
CA PRO A 40 8.44 -9.09 -4.48
C PRO A 40 8.12 -8.75 -3.03
N ARG A 41 7.15 -7.85 -2.83
CA ARG A 41 6.60 -7.64 -1.49
C ARG A 41 5.96 -8.98 -1.13
N GLY A 42 6.35 -9.55 0.01
CA GLY A 42 5.60 -10.66 0.59
C GLY A 42 4.12 -10.31 0.67
N PRO A 43 3.22 -11.30 0.79
CA PRO A 43 1.80 -11.01 0.94
C PRO A 43 1.62 -9.96 2.05
N GLY A 44 0.84 -8.93 1.76
CA GLY A 44 0.48 -7.94 2.76
C GLY A 44 -0.17 -8.61 3.97
N PRO A 45 -0.19 -7.95 5.13
CA PRO A 45 -0.92 -8.47 6.28
C PRO A 45 -2.36 -8.79 5.88
N ILE A 46 -2.88 -9.92 6.38
CA ILE A 46 -4.26 -10.34 6.11
C ILE A 46 -5.18 -9.26 6.69
N PRO A 47 -6.13 -8.71 5.91
CA PRO A 47 -7.13 -7.78 6.44
C PRO A 47 -7.93 -8.43 7.56
N LEU A 48 -8.46 -7.62 8.48
CA LEU A 48 -9.39 -8.11 9.50
C LEU A 48 -10.61 -8.79 8.87
N GLU A 49 -11.21 -9.74 9.59
CA GLU A 49 -12.28 -10.61 9.09
C GLU A 49 -13.51 -9.82 8.61
N SER A 50 -13.84 -8.70 9.28
CA SER A 50 -14.90 -7.79 8.85
C SER A 50 -14.37 -6.43 8.40
N ALA A 51 -14.96 -5.89 7.32
CA ALA A 51 -14.61 -4.56 6.82
C ALA A 51 -14.91 -3.43 7.83
N LYS A 52 -15.81 -3.69 8.78
CA LYS A 52 -16.15 -2.73 9.85
C LYS A 52 -15.01 -2.64 10.87
N ASP A 53 -14.48 -3.77 11.32
CA ASP A 53 -13.38 -3.81 12.29
C ASP A 53 -12.12 -3.13 11.72
N GLN A 54 -11.85 -3.33 10.43
CA GLN A 54 -10.76 -2.64 9.73
C GLN A 54 -10.96 -1.12 9.71
N ALA A 55 -12.16 -0.64 9.42
CA ALA A 55 -12.47 0.79 9.41
C ALA A 55 -12.38 1.40 10.82
N GLU A 56 -12.84 0.69 11.85
CA GLU A 56 -12.72 1.12 13.25
C GLU A 56 -11.26 1.20 13.68
N PHE A 57 -10.44 0.20 13.33
CA PHE A 57 -9.01 0.21 13.60
C PHE A 57 -8.31 1.40 12.94
N GLU A 58 -8.58 1.65 11.65
CA GLU A 58 -8.01 2.77 10.92
C GLU A 58 -8.42 4.12 11.52
N GLN A 59 -9.66 4.24 11.98
CA GLN A 59 -10.14 5.43 12.68
C GLN A 59 -9.40 5.63 14.01
N LEU A 60 -9.22 4.56 14.81
CA LEU A 60 -8.48 4.64 16.07
C LEU A 60 -7.02 5.04 15.85
N VAL A 61 -6.35 4.46 14.85
CA VAL A 61 -4.96 4.83 14.49
C VAL A 61 -4.88 6.29 14.06
N LYS A 62 -5.82 6.76 13.23
CA LYS A 62 -5.88 8.16 12.79
C LYS A 62 -6.10 9.12 13.95
N ASN A 63 -7.00 8.78 14.86
CA ASN A 63 -7.28 9.58 16.05
C ASN A 63 -6.06 9.63 16.98
N ALA A 64 -5.40 8.48 17.21
CA ALA A 64 -4.18 8.40 18.01
C ALA A 64 -3.03 9.21 17.38
N ALA A 65 -2.88 9.19 16.05
CA ALA A 65 -1.88 9.97 15.34
C ALA A 65 -2.15 11.49 15.38
N SER A 66 -3.43 11.89 15.51
CA SER A 66 -3.81 13.30 15.62
C SER A 66 -3.71 13.87 17.05
N ALA A 67 -3.66 13.00 18.06
CA ALA A 67 -3.47 13.42 19.44
C ALA A 67 -2.03 13.94 19.64
N PRO A 68 -1.82 14.97 20.49
CA PRO A 68 -0.46 15.37 20.86
C PRO A 68 0.26 14.16 21.46
N ALA A 69 1.49 13.90 21.01
CA ALA A 69 2.27 12.76 21.47
C ALA A 69 2.54 12.87 22.97
N THR A 70 1.71 12.24 23.79
CA THR A 70 1.94 12.08 25.23
C THR A 70 3.14 11.17 25.41
N SER A 71 4.25 11.74 25.83
CA SER A 71 5.45 10.98 26.21
C SER A 71 5.08 9.94 27.27
N HIS A 72 5.50 8.68 27.10
CA HIS A 72 5.29 7.63 28.09
C HIS A 72 5.90 8.05 29.45
N PRO A 73 5.34 7.67 30.61
CA PRO A 73 5.92 8.03 31.92
C PRO A 73 7.39 7.63 32.06
N ASP A 74 7.79 6.50 31.50
CA ASP A 74 9.18 6.02 31.50
C ASP A 74 10.04 6.56 30.36
N ALA A 75 9.48 7.39 29.47
CA ALA A 75 10.26 7.96 28.37
C ALA A 75 11.30 8.94 28.93
N LYS A 76 12.55 8.75 28.50
CA LYS A 76 13.64 9.64 28.90
C LYS A 76 13.46 11.01 28.27
N THR A 77 13.73 12.05 29.05
CA THR A 77 13.78 13.43 28.55
C THR A 77 14.82 13.53 27.43
N PRO A 78 14.49 14.21 26.31
CA PRO A 78 15.47 14.47 25.27
C PRO A 78 16.64 15.26 25.86
N VAL A 79 17.86 14.90 25.43
CA VAL A 79 19.08 15.59 25.85
C VAL A 79 19.14 16.93 25.10
N PRO A 80 19.45 18.06 25.77
CA PRO A 80 19.60 19.34 25.10
C PRO A 80 20.82 19.38 24.17
N ASP A 81 20.73 20.22 23.15
CA ASP A 81 21.83 20.53 22.22
C ASP A 81 23.01 21.20 22.96
N GLU A 82 24.26 20.94 22.54
CA GLU A 82 25.45 21.53 23.19
C GLU A 82 25.79 22.92 22.67
N PHE A 83 25.40 23.24 21.43
CA PHE A 83 25.63 24.55 20.81
C PHE A 83 24.42 25.05 20.03
N GLN A 84 24.37 26.37 19.84
CA GLN A 84 23.32 27.05 19.10
C GLN A 84 23.81 27.45 17.71
N GLY A 85 22.95 27.28 16.70
CA GLY A 85 23.25 27.59 15.30
C GLY A 85 23.62 26.35 14.48
N ASP A 86 24.09 26.59 13.25
CA ASP A 86 24.40 25.53 12.28
C ASP A 86 25.87 25.12 12.30
N THR A 87 26.74 25.95 12.90
CA THR A 87 28.18 25.74 12.94
C THR A 87 28.63 25.38 14.35
N ASN A 88 29.35 24.27 14.47
CA ASN A 88 29.97 23.88 15.73
C ASN A 88 31.15 24.83 16.05
N PRO A 89 31.18 25.51 17.21
CA PRO A 89 32.25 26.45 17.55
C PRO A 89 33.61 25.80 17.85
N THR A 90 33.64 24.48 18.10
CA THR A 90 34.87 23.74 18.43
C THR A 90 35.50 23.12 17.20
N THR A 91 34.71 22.42 16.37
CA THR A 91 35.19 21.70 15.18
C THR A 91 35.01 22.48 13.89
N GLY A 92 34.16 23.52 13.87
CA GLY A 92 33.83 24.28 12.66
C GLY A 92 32.92 23.54 11.68
N GLU A 93 32.45 22.35 12.02
CA GLU A 93 31.54 21.57 11.19
C GLU A 93 30.19 22.30 11.02
N VAL A 94 29.66 22.31 9.80
CA VAL A 94 28.37 22.94 9.46
C VAL A 94 27.34 21.87 9.11
N GLY A 95 26.16 21.93 9.74
CA GLY A 95 25.06 21.01 9.47
C GLY A 95 25.25 19.60 10.04
N GLY A 96 26.21 19.42 10.95
CA GLY A 96 26.39 18.18 11.70
C GLY A 96 25.43 18.04 12.88
N PRO A 97 25.43 16.89 13.57
CA PRO A 97 24.75 16.75 14.85
C PRO A 97 25.21 17.86 15.81
N LYS A 98 24.27 18.48 16.52
CA LYS A 98 24.58 19.55 17.49
C LYS A 98 25.29 19.09 18.78
N ARG A 99 25.85 17.88 18.71
CA ARG A 99 26.57 17.22 19.79
C ARG A 99 27.66 16.36 19.18
N GLU A 100 28.86 16.48 19.74
CA GLU A 100 30.01 15.71 19.28
C GLU A 100 29.77 14.20 19.44
N PRO A 101 29.84 13.39 18.36
CA PRO A 101 29.64 11.95 18.44
C PRO A 101 30.69 11.25 19.31
N VAL A 102 31.93 11.76 19.30
CA VAL A 102 33.10 11.17 19.97
C VAL A 102 33.36 11.85 21.33
N ARG A 103 32.31 12.36 21.99
CA ARG A 103 32.38 13.06 23.29
C ARG A 103 33.12 12.24 24.37
N PHE A 104 32.95 10.92 24.36
CA PHE A 104 33.52 9.99 25.34
C PHE A 104 34.83 9.33 24.87
N GLY A 105 35.40 9.81 23.76
CA GLY A 105 36.49 9.14 23.08
C GLY A 105 36.00 7.99 22.19
N ASP A 106 36.93 7.45 21.41
CA ASP A 106 36.77 6.20 20.69
C ASP A 106 37.13 5.01 21.59
N TRP A 107 36.97 3.78 21.09
CA TRP A 107 37.39 2.58 21.83
C TRP A 107 38.91 2.34 21.77
N SER A 108 39.69 3.35 21.35
CA SER A 108 41.13 3.25 21.19
C SER A 108 41.83 3.55 22.51
N PHE A 109 42.69 2.64 22.97
CA PHE A 109 43.60 2.92 24.08
C PHE A 109 45.02 3.12 23.56
N LYS A 110 45.60 4.31 23.79
CA LYS A 110 46.95 4.68 23.32
C LYS A 110 47.16 4.43 21.80
N GLY A 111 46.14 4.73 20.99
CA GLY A 111 46.19 4.52 19.54
C GLY A 111 46.07 3.06 19.08
N ARG A 112 45.68 2.14 19.97
CA ARG A 112 45.39 0.74 19.62
C ARG A 112 43.90 0.46 19.79
N VAL A 113 43.31 -0.13 18.74
CA VAL A 113 41.92 -0.59 18.72
C VAL A 113 41.89 -2.04 19.19
N THR A 114 41.03 -2.37 20.14
CA THR A 114 40.75 -3.77 20.54
C THR A 114 39.54 -4.28 19.77
N ASP A 115 39.73 -5.36 19.01
CA ASP A 115 38.64 -6.12 18.36
C ASP A 115 38.13 -7.24 19.29
N PHE A 116 36.90 -7.70 19.11
CA PHE A 116 36.26 -8.74 19.95
C PHE A 116 36.58 -10.17 19.49
#